data_AF-A0A7V8Z3W8-F1
#
_entry.id   AF-A0A7V8Z3W8-F1
#
_cell.length_a   1.000
_cell.length_b   1.000
_cell.length_c   1.000
_cell.angle_alpha   90.00
_cell.angle_beta   90.00
_cell.angle_gamma   90.00
#
_symmetry.space_group_name_H-M   'P 1'
#
loop_
_entity.id
_entity.type
_entity.pdbx_description
1 polymer ?
#
loop_
_entity_poly.entity_id
_entity_poly.type
_entity_poly.pdbx_seq_one_letter_code
_entity_poly.pdbx_strand_id
1 'polypeptide(L)' 'MTGPDSLPLALLQPVAGEVMGPSVACVGGGHGLAQVLKAVSAYAGSITAVVNVADDGGSSG' A
#
# COMPACT_ATOMS: atom_id res chain seq x y z
N MET A 1 -42.93 -10.92 22.87
CA MET A 1 -41.62 -11.53 23.19
C MET A 1 -40.69 -11.46 21.97
N THR A 2 -40.54 -10.29 21.36
CA THR A 2 -39.47 -10.02 20.38
C THR A 2 -38.41 -9.23 21.14
N GLY A 3 -37.45 -9.95 21.71
CA GLY A 3 -36.33 -9.34 22.43
C GLY A 3 -35.38 -8.60 21.48
N PRO A 4 -34.42 -7.83 22.03
CA PRO A 4 -33.38 -7.13 21.26
C PRO A 4 -32.39 -8.07 20.52
N ASP A 5 -32.57 -9.39 20.64
CA ASP A 5 -31.64 -10.41 20.13
C ASP A 5 -31.74 -10.73 18.63
N SER A 6 -32.66 -10.09 17.89
CA SER A 6 -32.85 -10.30 16.45
C SER A 6 -32.08 -9.30 15.59
N LEU A 7 -30.83 -8.98 15.96
CA LEU A 7 -29.93 -8.31 15.02
C LEU A 7 -29.48 -9.34 13.99
N PRO A 8 -29.71 -9.12 12.67
CA PRO A 8 -29.27 -10.08 11.67
C PRO A 8 -27.76 -10.26 11.77
N LEU A 9 -27.29 -11.50 11.75
CA LEU A 9 -25.86 -11.87 11.72
C LEU A 9 -25.09 -11.14 10.58
N ALA A 10 -25.82 -10.59 9.61
CA ALA A 10 -25.36 -9.67 8.58
C ALA A 10 -24.76 -8.35 9.09
N LEU A 11 -25.07 -7.92 10.31
CA LEU A 11 -24.46 -6.74 10.96
C LEU A 11 -23.23 -7.10 11.78
N LEU A 12 -23.02 -8.40 12.09
CA LEU A 12 -21.87 -8.92 12.82
C LEU A 12 -20.77 -9.46 11.89
N GLN A 13 -21.01 -9.47 10.58
CA GLN A 13 -19.97 -9.84 9.65
C GLN A 13 -18.92 -8.73 9.64
N PRO A 14 -17.66 -9.04 9.96
CA PRO A 14 -16.60 -8.07 9.80
C PRO A 14 -16.64 -7.63 8.34
N VAL A 15 -16.76 -6.32 8.12
CA VAL A 15 -16.50 -5.77 6.79
C VAL A 15 -15.09 -6.25 6.45
N ALA A 16 -14.99 -7.22 5.54
CA ALA A 16 -13.74 -7.82 5.12
C ALA A 16 -13.01 -6.83 4.20
N GLY A 17 -12.84 -5.59 4.66
CA GLY A 17 -11.73 -4.79 4.22
C GLY A 17 -10.52 -5.39 4.89
N GLU A 18 -9.75 -6.20 4.19
CA GLU A 18 -8.34 -6.30 4.55
C GLU A 18 -7.84 -4.87 4.71
N VAL A 19 -7.28 -4.55 5.88
CA VAL A 19 -6.55 -3.30 6.03
C VAL A 19 -5.25 -3.49 5.26
N MET A 20 -5.35 -3.43 3.94
CA MET A 20 -4.20 -3.37 3.07
C MET A 20 -3.44 -2.10 3.47
N GLY A 21 -2.12 -2.20 3.65
CA GLY A 21 -1.31 -1.03 3.96
C GLY A 21 -1.56 0.12 2.97
N PRO A 22 -1.12 1.34 3.27
CA PRO A 22 -1.36 2.49 2.42
C PRO A 22 -0.86 2.29 0.98
N SER A 23 -1.53 2.92 0.04
CA SER A 23 -1.06 3.04 -1.34
C SER A 23 0.00 4.12 -1.43
N VAL A 24 1.18 3.77 -1.92
CA VAL A 24 2.34 4.68 -1.99
C VAL A 24 2.77 4.90 -3.44
N ALA A 25 2.92 6.17 -3.82
CA ALA A 25 3.54 6.56 -5.07
C ALA A 25 4.98 7.02 -4.82
N CYS A 26 5.94 6.41 -5.51
CA CYS A 26 7.36 6.79 -5.48
C CYS A 26 7.76 7.38 -6.82
N VAL A 27 8.41 8.54 -6.83
CA VAL A 27 8.87 9.23 -8.05
C VAL A 27 10.38 9.44 -7.95
N GLY A 28 11.14 8.99 -8.94
CA GLY A 28 12.61 9.13 -8.91
C GLY A 28 13.34 8.28 -9.95
N GLY A 29 14.59 7.90 -9.65
CA GLY A 29 15.44 7.05 -10.48
C GLY A 29 16.62 6.48 -9.69
N GLY A 30 17.44 5.65 -10.35
CA GLY A 30 18.69 5.11 -9.81
C GLY A 30 18.58 4.26 -8.53
N HIS A 31 19.73 4.05 -7.87
CA HIS A 31 19.84 3.29 -6.62
C HIS A 31 19.03 3.89 -5.47
N GLY A 32 18.87 5.23 -5.44
CA GLY A 32 18.09 5.91 -4.41
C GLY A 32 16.63 5.44 -4.40
N LEU A 33 16.00 5.41 -5.59
CA LEU A 33 14.65 4.89 -5.72
C LEU A 33 14.59 3.39 -5.36
N ALA A 34 15.60 2.61 -5.73
CA ALA A 34 15.65 1.19 -5.38
C ALA A 34 15.69 0.94 -3.85
N GLN A 35 16.47 1.74 -3.10
CA GLN A 35 16.52 1.64 -1.63
C GLN A 35 15.19 2.06 -0.99
N VAL A 36 14.56 3.13 -1.50
CA VAL A 36 13.26 3.61 -1.03
C VAL A 36 12.16 2.57 -1.27
N LEU A 37 12.12 1.98 -2.46
CA LEU A 37 11.16 0.91 -2.79
C LEU A 37 11.35 -0.30 -1.87
N LYS A 38 12.60 -0.66 -1.56
CA LYS A 38 12.92 -1.75 -0.62
C LYS A 38 12.41 -1.44 0.79
N ALA A 39 12.66 -0.24 1.30
CA ALA A 39 12.21 0.18 2.62
C ALA A 39 10.67 0.24 2.72
N VAL A 40 10.00 0.77 1.69
CA VAL A 40 8.55 0.99 1.72
C VAL A 40 7.73 -0.27 1.46
N SER A 41 8.34 -1.32 0.90
CA SER A 41 7.70 -2.63 0.65
C SER A 41 7.13 -3.30 1.91
N ALA A 42 7.68 -3.03 3.08
CA ALA A 42 7.20 -3.58 4.35
C ALA A 42 6.03 -2.77 4.96
N TYR A 43 5.74 -1.58 4.42
CA TYR A 43 4.74 -0.65 4.94
C TYR A 43 3.52 -0.54 4.02
N ALA A 44 3.76 -0.45 2.71
CA ALA A 44 2.73 -0.19 1.73
C ALA A 44 1.90 -1.44 1.40
N GLY A 45 0.59 -1.28 1.23
CA GLY A 45 -0.28 -2.33 0.68
C GLY A 45 -0.27 -2.33 -0.85
N SER A 46 0.10 -1.21 -1.47
CA SER A 46 0.39 -1.13 -2.90
C SER A 46 1.42 -0.05 -3.19
N ILE A 47 2.25 -0.28 -4.21
CA ILE A 47 3.33 0.64 -4.59
C ILE A 47 3.26 0.90 -6.09
N THR A 48 3.26 2.18 -6.46
CA THR A 48 3.42 2.64 -7.84
C THR A 48 4.72 3.43 -7.96
N ALA A 49 5.63 2.99 -8.82
CA ALA A 49 6.87 3.71 -9.11
C ALA A 49 6.76 4.45 -10.45
N VAL A 50 6.97 5.77 -10.43
CA VAL A 50 7.13 6.58 -11.64
C VAL A 50 8.62 6.87 -11.80
N VAL A 51 9.23 6.25 -12.81
CA VAL A 51 10.67 6.30 -13.04
C VAL A 51 10.98 7.32 -14.12
N ASN A 52 11.97 8.18 -13.87
CA ASN A 52 12.49 9.07 -14.91
C ASN A 52 13.13 8.24 -16.03
N VAL A 53 12.77 8.54 -17.28
CA VAL A 53 13.33 7.88 -18.48
C VAL A 53 14.72 8.44 -18.83
N ALA A 54 15.07 9.62 -18.30
CA ALA A 54 16.27 10.37 -18.69
C ALA A 54 17.48 10.14 -17.77
N ASP A 55 17.57 9.03 -17.04
CA ASP A 55 18.68 8.80 -16.10
C ASP A 55 19.41 7.47 -16.29
N ASP A 56 20.30 7.44 -17.30
CA ASP A 56 21.47 6.55 -17.27
C ASP A 56 22.56 7.09 -16.30
N GLY A 57 22.33 8.20 -15.60
CA GLY A 57 23.41 8.98 -14.97
C GLY A 57 23.05 9.63 -13.64
N GLY A 58 22.84 8.83 -12.59
CA GLY A 58 22.48 9.41 -11.30
C GLY A 58 22.76 8.62 -10.02
N SER A 59 23.41 7.45 -10.08
CA SER A 59 23.76 6.72 -8.85
C SER A 59 24.95 5.75 -8.93
N SER A 60 25.74 5.82 -10.00
CA SER A 60 27.00 5.05 -10.11
C SER A 60 28.18 5.71 -9.39
N GLY A 61 27.91 6.80 -8.65
CA GLY A 61 28.88 7.51 -7.80
C GLY A 61 28.78 7.02 -6.36
#